data_AF-I4E2K5-F1
#
_entry.id   AF-I4E2K5-F1
#
_cell.length_a   1.000
_cell.length_b   1.000
_cell.length_c   1.000
_cell.angle_alpha   90.00
_cell.angle_beta   90.00
_cell.angle_gamma   90.00
#
_symmetry.space_group_name_H-M   'P 1'
#
loop_
_entity.id
_entity.type
_entity.pdbx_description
1 polymer ?
#
loop_
_entity_poly.entity_id
_entity_poly.type
_entity_poly.pdbx_seq_one_letter_code
_entity_poly.pdbx_strand_id
1 'polypeptide(L)'
;MTGFNDAAGVASSSDIKGKYVEKVEVKNGVVTATMLSSGVNKEIKGKKLSLWAKRQNGSVKWFCGQPVTRNDTATATDVAAANGKTDDKINTKHLPSTCRDDSSTGCIETPRADFKHFQKISRYRVLPESRQMAEKLRHSRKSGNLVR
;
A
#
# COMPACT_ATOMS: atom_id res chain seq x y z
N MET A 1 -22.56 -6.80 0.03
CA MET A 1 -22.27 -8.13 -0.55
C MET A 1 -21.12 -8.73 0.22
N THR A 2 -21.37 -9.88 0.86
CA THR A 2 -20.36 -10.65 1.58
C THR A 2 -19.25 -11.05 0.61
N GLY A 3 -17.98 -10.91 0.98
CA GLY A 3 -16.86 -11.06 0.06
C GLY A 3 -16.27 -12.47 0.02
N PHE A 4 -17.11 -13.50 0.03
CA PHE A 4 -16.68 -14.91 0.01
C PHE A 4 -16.83 -15.51 -1.39
N ASN A 5 -16.23 -16.69 -1.65
CA ASN A 5 -16.23 -17.35 -2.96
C ASN A 5 -17.62 -17.37 -3.63
N ASP A 6 -18.63 -17.90 -2.96
CA ASP A 6 -19.99 -18.05 -3.53
C ASP A 6 -20.63 -16.68 -3.84
N ALA A 7 -20.42 -15.71 -2.96
CA ALA A 7 -20.93 -14.36 -3.14
C ALA A 7 -20.21 -13.58 -4.25
N ALA A 8 -19.00 -14.01 -4.63
CA ALA A 8 -18.28 -13.52 -5.80
C ALA A 8 -18.60 -14.31 -7.08
N GLY A 9 -19.45 -15.35 -7.00
CA GLY A 9 -19.80 -16.20 -8.14
C GLY A 9 -18.63 -17.07 -8.63
N VAL A 10 -17.67 -17.38 -7.76
CA VAL A 10 -16.54 -18.28 -8.06
C VAL A 10 -16.75 -19.62 -7.39
N ALA A 11 -16.06 -20.65 -7.88
CA ALA A 11 -16.13 -22.00 -7.30
C ALA A 11 -15.78 -22.02 -5.80
N SER A 12 -16.28 -23.04 -5.10
CA SER A 12 -15.98 -23.24 -3.69
C SER A 12 -14.47 -23.35 -3.46
N SER A 13 -13.98 -22.96 -2.28
CA SER A 13 -12.54 -22.87 -2.05
C SER A 13 -11.80 -24.20 -2.24
N SER A 14 -12.44 -25.32 -1.87
CA SER A 14 -11.93 -26.69 -2.04
C SER A 14 -11.94 -27.21 -3.47
N ASP A 15 -12.71 -26.56 -4.37
CA ASP A 15 -12.75 -26.93 -5.78
C ASP A 15 -11.65 -26.21 -6.58
N ILE A 16 -11.17 -25.07 -6.09
CA ILE A 16 -10.05 -24.33 -6.69
C ILE A 16 -8.73 -24.89 -6.16
N LYS A 17 -8.27 -25.98 -6.77
CA LYS A 17 -7.05 -26.72 -6.41
C LYS A 17 -6.16 -27.01 -7.62
N GLY A 18 -4.92 -27.40 -7.36
CA GLY A 18 -3.97 -27.74 -8.42
C GLY A 18 -2.85 -28.64 -7.91
N LYS A 19 -1.85 -28.91 -8.76
CA LYS A 19 -0.73 -29.80 -8.44
C LYS A 19 -0.01 -29.46 -7.12
N TYR A 20 0.02 -28.18 -6.75
CA TYR A 20 0.73 -27.67 -5.57
C TYR A 20 -0.17 -26.85 -4.63
N VAL A 21 -1.42 -26.63 -5.00
CA VAL A 21 -2.37 -25.74 -4.30
C VAL A 21 -3.49 -26.60 -3.74
N GLU A 22 -3.69 -26.51 -2.43
CA GLU A 22 -4.73 -27.23 -1.70
C GLU A 22 -6.11 -26.61 -1.93
N LYS A 23 -6.18 -25.28 -1.78
CA LYS A 23 -7.41 -24.50 -1.93
C LYS A 23 -7.12 -23.02 -2.18
N VAL A 24 -8.11 -22.32 -2.72
CA VAL A 24 -8.08 -20.86 -2.86
C VAL A 24 -9.33 -20.25 -2.25
N GLU A 25 -9.12 -19.40 -1.25
CA GLU A 25 -10.19 -18.75 -0.49
C GLU A 25 -10.25 -17.27 -0.85
N VAL A 26 -11.45 -16.78 -1.16
CA VAL A 26 -11.74 -15.36 -1.30
C VAL A 26 -12.41 -14.90 0.00
N LYS A 27 -11.85 -13.87 0.63
CA LYS A 27 -12.45 -13.22 1.80
C LYS A 27 -12.31 -11.72 1.70
N ASN A 28 -13.44 -11.02 1.66
CA ASN A 28 -13.52 -9.58 1.47
C ASN A 28 -12.70 -9.09 0.27
N GLY A 29 -12.66 -9.86 -0.84
CA GLY A 29 -11.87 -9.52 -2.02
C GLY A 29 -10.35 -9.67 -1.86
N VAL A 30 -9.88 -10.34 -0.80
CA VAL A 30 -8.52 -10.89 -0.70
C VAL A 30 -8.58 -12.35 -1.11
N VAL A 31 -7.73 -12.72 -2.06
CA VAL A 31 -7.60 -14.10 -2.55
C VAL A 31 -6.41 -14.74 -1.86
N THR A 32 -6.60 -15.82 -1.13
CA THR A 32 -5.55 -16.52 -0.39
C THR A 32 -5.41 -17.94 -0.89
N ALA A 33 -4.23 -18.29 -1.40
CA ALA A 33 -3.90 -19.65 -1.81
C ALA A 33 -3.19 -20.38 -0.67
N THR A 34 -3.60 -21.62 -0.40
CA THR A 34 -2.93 -22.51 0.55
C THR A 34 -2.17 -23.58 -0.20
N MET A 35 -0.89 -23.74 0.11
CA MET A 35 -0.03 -24.76 -0.49
C MET A 35 -0.32 -26.14 0.09
N LEU A 36 -0.21 -27.19 -0.73
CA LEU A 36 -0.39 -28.57 -0.26
C LEU A 36 0.60 -28.96 0.85
N SER A 37 0.23 -29.96 1.64
CA SER A 37 1.09 -30.53 2.70
C SER A 37 2.04 -31.63 2.19
N SER A 38 1.77 -32.17 0.99
CA SER A 38 2.57 -33.19 0.30
C SER A 38 2.90 -32.76 -1.13
N GLY A 39 3.96 -33.33 -1.72
CA GLY A 39 4.36 -33.00 -3.10
C GLY A 39 4.93 -31.58 -3.31
N VAL A 40 5.16 -30.82 -2.25
CA VAL A 40 5.79 -29.48 -2.28
C VAL A 40 7.04 -29.43 -1.40
N ASN A 41 7.86 -28.40 -1.59
CA ASN A 41 9.05 -28.17 -0.77
C ASN A 41 8.67 -28.03 0.71
N LYS A 42 9.44 -28.67 1.61
CA LYS A 42 9.25 -28.64 3.06
C LYS A 42 9.09 -27.23 3.62
N GLU A 43 9.80 -26.26 3.04
CA GLU A 43 9.77 -24.86 3.48
C GLU A 43 8.50 -24.10 3.05
N ILE A 44 7.59 -24.69 2.25
CA ILE A 44 6.34 -24.05 1.80
C ILE A 44 5.08 -24.87 2.08
N LYS A 45 5.20 -26.06 2.70
CA LYS A 45 4.06 -26.93 3.03
C LYS A 45 3.04 -26.23 3.91
N GLY A 46 1.76 -26.26 3.52
CA GLY A 46 0.66 -25.64 4.27
C GLY A 46 0.74 -24.11 4.38
N LYS A 47 1.75 -23.48 3.77
CA LYS A 47 1.93 -22.03 3.83
C LYS A 47 1.02 -21.33 2.84
N LYS A 48 0.87 -20.02 3.02
CA LYS A 48 -0.09 -19.20 2.29
C LYS A 48 0.58 -18.01 1.64
N LEU A 49 -0.05 -17.54 0.57
CA LEU A 49 0.19 -16.24 -0.06
C LEU A 49 -1.16 -15.61 -0.39
N SER A 50 -1.19 -14.28 -0.48
CA SER A 50 -2.41 -13.55 -0.80
C SER A 50 -2.23 -12.64 -2.01
N LEU A 51 -3.31 -12.48 -2.76
CA LEU A 51 -3.49 -11.45 -3.77
C LEU A 51 -4.61 -10.52 -3.29
N TRP A 52 -4.40 -9.22 -3.42
CA TRP A 52 -5.40 -8.22 -3.04
C TRP A 52 -5.36 -7.04 -3.99
N ALA A 53 -6.50 -6.40 -4.18
CA ALA A 53 -6.60 -5.21 -4.99
C ALA A 53 -6.81 -3.96 -4.12
N LYS A 54 -6.23 -2.82 -4.51
CA LYS A 54 -6.60 -1.50 -4.00
C LYS A 54 -7.12 -0.64 -5.16
N ARG A 55 -8.11 0.22 -4.92
CA ARG A 55 -8.60 1.15 -5.95
C ARG A 55 -7.59 2.28 -6.18
N GLN A 56 -7.32 2.59 -7.45
CA GLN A 56 -6.50 3.72 -7.87
C GLN A 56 -7.14 4.39 -9.09
N ASN A 57 -7.54 5.66 -8.93
CA ASN A 57 -8.03 6.54 -10.01
C ASN A 57 -9.02 5.88 -10.99
N GLY A 58 -10.09 5.27 -10.46
CA GLY A 58 -11.12 4.62 -11.28
C GLY A 58 -10.77 3.22 -11.81
N SER A 59 -9.57 2.72 -11.54
CA SER A 59 -9.12 1.35 -11.80
C SER A 59 -8.76 0.63 -10.49
N VAL A 60 -8.45 -0.66 -10.57
CA VAL A 60 -7.91 -1.43 -9.44
C VAL A 60 -6.48 -1.85 -9.75
N LYS A 61 -5.60 -1.71 -8.76
CA LYS A 61 -4.23 -2.23 -8.80
C LYS A 61 -4.15 -3.45 -7.91
N TRP A 62 -3.66 -4.55 -8.46
CA TRP A 62 -3.41 -5.80 -7.74
C TRP A 62 -2.03 -5.83 -7.13
N PHE A 63 -1.94 -6.52 -6.00
CA PHE A 63 -0.74 -6.76 -5.21
C PHE A 63 -0.68 -8.26 -4.89
N CYS A 64 0.54 -8.76 -4.72
CA CYS A 64 0.80 -10.16 -4.42
C CYS A 64 1.91 -10.24 -3.37
N GLY A 65 1.69 -11.04 -2.34
CA GLY A 65 2.69 -11.17 -1.29
C GLY A 65 2.29 -12.13 -0.19
N GLN A 66 2.86 -11.88 0.99
CA GLN A 66 2.54 -12.63 2.19
C GLN A 66 1.03 -12.53 2.53
N PRO A 67 0.51 -13.44 3.37
CA PRO A 67 -0.89 -13.44 3.75
C PRO A 67 -1.35 -12.11 4.34
N VAL A 68 -2.43 -11.57 3.80
CA VAL A 68 -3.09 -10.35 4.27
C VAL A 68 -4.57 -10.60 4.56
N THR A 69 -5.18 -9.72 5.34
CA THR A 69 -6.62 -9.70 5.61
C THR A 69 -7.18 -8.31 5.38
N ARG A 70 -8.38 -8.25 4.82
CA ARG A 70 -9.17 -7.02 4.71
C ARG A 70 -10.31 -7.05 5.72
N ASN A 71 -10.41 -6.00 6.54
CA ASN A 71 -11.47 -5.90 7.54
C ASN A 71 -12.85 -5.69 6.89
N ASP A 72 -13.91 -6.12 7.60
CA ASP A 72 -15.37 -5.98 7.45
C ASP A 72 -16.02 -5.98 6.05
N THR A 73 -15.51 -5.28 5.04
CA THR A 73 -16.14 -5.20 3.71
C THR A 73 -15.13 -5.23 2.56
N ALA A 74 -15.54 -5.80 1.43
CA ALA A 74 -14.74 -5.81 0.20
C ALA A 74 -14.51 -4.41 -0.41
N THR A 75 -15.22 -3.39 0.07
CA THR A 75 -15.06 -1.98 -0.35
C THR A 75 -13.90 -1.27 0.35
N ALA A 76 -13.34 -1.83 1.42
CA ALA A 76 -12.19 -1.24 2.09
C ALA A 76 -10.95 -1.27 1.17
N THR A 77 -10.23 -0.16 1.11
CA THR A 77 -9.01 -0.04 0.31
C THR A 77 -7.81 -0.67 1.01
N ASP A 78 -7.86 -0.73 2.33
CA ASP A 78 -6.71 -1.09 3.15
C ASP A 78 -6.74 -2.58 3.49
N VAL A 79 -5.54 -3.14 3.57
CA VAL A 79 -5.32 -4.52 4.02
C VAL A 79 -4.28 -4.48 5.11
N ALA A 80 -4.41 -5.39 6.08
CA ALA A 80 -3.43 -5.60 7.12
C ALA A 80 -2.73 -6.94 6.89
N ALA A 81 -1.50 -7.09 7.37
CA ALA A 81 -0.88 -8.40 7.46
C ALA A 81 -1.81 -9.35 8.25
N ALA A 82 -2.01 -10.57 7.75
CA ALA A 82 -2.85 -11.54 8.43
C ALA A 82 -2.21 -11.91 9.78
N ASN A 83 -3.03 -12.09 10.82
CA ASN A 83 -2.62 -12.53 12.17
C ASN A 83 -2.16 -14.00 12.23
N GLY A 84 -1.74 -14.58 11.11
CA GLY A 84 -1.15 -15.92 11.05
C GLY A 84 0.24 -15.95 11.68
N LYS A 85 0.64 -17.11 12.18
CA LYS A 85 2.02 -17.33 12.66
C LYS A 85 2.97 -17.09 11.49
N THR A 86 4.22 -16.74 11.76
CA THR A 86 5.28 -16.69 10.73
C THR A 86 5.35 -17.97 9.90
N ASP A 87 4.97 -19.10 10.50
CA ASP A 87 4.92 -20.40 9.85
C ASP A 87 3.81 -20.53 8.80
N ASP A 88 2.77 -19.70 8.84
CA ASP A 88 1.70 -19.69 7.84
C ASP A 88 2.11 -18.92 6.58
N LYS A 89 3.21 -18.14 6.64
CA LYS A 89 3.64 -17.23 5.57
C LYS A 89 4.75 -17.87 4.75
N ILE A 90 4.62 -17.87 3.42
CA ILE A 90 5.73 -18.23 2.53
C ILE A 90 6.87 -17.23 2.74
N ASN A 91 8.08 -17.75 2.98
CA ASN A 91 9.28 -16.91 3.09
C ASN A 91 9.52 -16.19 1.75
N THR A 92 9.91 -14.91 1.79
CA THR A 92 10.13 -14.09 0.59
C THR A 92 11.15 -14.70 -0.38
N LYS A 93 12.09 -15.53 0.08
CA LYS A 93 13.02 -16.29 -0.78
C LYS A 93 12.31 -17.24 -1.75
N HIS A 94 11.13 -17.75 -1.38
CA HIS A 94 10.30 -18.62 -2.21
C HIS A 94 9.25 -17.88 -3.02
N LEU A 95 9.08 -16.58 -2.79
CA LEU A 95 8.19 -15.76 -3.59
C LEU A 95 8.93 -15.22 -4.81
N PRO A 96 8.31 -15.24 -6.00
CA PRO A 96 8.87 -14.58 -7.17
C PRO A 96 9.01 -13.08 -6.89
N SER A 97 9.89 -12.40 -7.62
CA SER A 97 10.17 -10.96 -7.42
C SER A 97 8.92 -10.08 -7.53
N THR A 98 7.94 -10.49 -8.33
CA THR A 98 6.68 -9.80 -8.57
C THR A 98 5.61 -10.06 -7.50
N CYS A 99 5.87 -10.93 -6.52
CA CYS A 99 4.92 -11.27 -5.45
C CYS A 99 5.55 -11.07 -4.06
N ARG A 100 6.11 -9.87 -3.83
CA ARG A 100 6.75 -9.49 -2.56
C ARG A 100 6.20 -8.17 -2.04
N ASP A 101 4.96 -7.82 -2.38
CA ASP A 101 4.32 -6.61 -1.91
C ASP A 101 4.05 -6.71 -0.40
N ASP A 102 4.33 -5.63 0.33
CA ASP A 102 3.88 -5.50 1.71
C ASP A 102 2.42 -5.00 1.76
N SER A 103 1.71 -5.34 2.84
CA SER A 103 0.34 -4.89 3.11
C SER A 103 0.16 -3.35 3.05
N SER A 104 1.20 -2.60 3.43
CA SER A 104 1.23 -1.13 3.36
C SER A 104 1.50 -0.57 1.96
N THR A 105 1.92 -1.40 1.00
CA THR A 105 2.28 -0.97 -0.36
C THR A 105 1.09 -0.30 -1.04
N GLY A 106 1.31 0.88 -1.61
CA GLY A 106 0.27 1.63 -2.31
C GLY A 106 -0.77 2.31 -1.41
N CYS A 107 -0.57 2.34 -0.08
CA CYS A 107 -1.24 3.33 0.75
C CYS A 107 -0.66 4.70 0.41
N ILE A 108 -1.36 5.46 -0.43
CA ILE A 108 -1.27 6.93 -0.38
C ILE A 108 -1.96 7.35 0.91
N GLU A 109 -1.36 7.04 2.06
CA GLU A 109 -1.64 7.85 3.23
C GLU A 109 -1.28 9.28 2.81
N THR A 110 -2.30 10.12 2.70
CA THR A 110 -2.04 11.55 2.80
C THR A 110 -1.33 11.71 4.15
N PRO A 111 -0.08 12.21 4.22
CA PRO A 111 0.63 12.27 5.49
C PRO A 111 -0.10 13.27 6.41
N ARG A 112 -1.04 12.78 7.22
CA ARG A 112 -1.70 13.55 8.27
C ARG A 112 -0.95 13.30 9.59
N ALA A 113 0.35 13.59 9.62
CA ALA A 113 1.07 13.74 10.90
C ALA A 113 2.41 14.48 10.85
N ASP A 114 3.18 14.47 9.74
CA ASP A 114 4.60 14.86 9.85
C ASP A 114 4.98 16.23 9.26
N PHE A 115 4.01 17.00 8.74
CA PHE A 115 4.27 18.35 8.22
C PHE A 115 4.69 19.37 9.29
N LYS A 116 4.62 19.04 10.59
CA LYS A 116 5.09 19.93 11.65
C LYS A 116 6.62 19.93 11.81
N HIS A 117 7.33 18.91 11.31
CA HIS A 117 8.79 18.85 11.46
C HIS A 117 9.52 19.74 10.44
N PHE A 118 8.99 19.90 9.22
CA PHE A 118 9.66 20.67 8.15
C PHE A 118 9.45 22.19 8.22
N GLN A 119 8.44 22.69 8.95
CA GLN A 119 8.20 24.13 9.04
C GLN A 119 9.29 24.87 9.85
N LYS A 120 10.04 24.16 10.72
CA LYS A 120 11.04 24.77 11.60
C LYS A 120 12.35 25.09 10.90
N ILE A 121 12.68 24.41 9.79
CA ILE A 121 13.95 24.61 9.06
C ILE A 121 13.89 25.79 8.08
N SER A 122 12.70 26.19 7.61
CA SER A 122 12.56 27.27 6.62
C SER A 122 12.88 28.67 7.16
N ARG A 123 12.84 28.89 8.49
CA ARG A 123 13.06 30.22 9.11
C ARG A 123 14.52 30.63 9.28
N TYR A 124 15.49 29.80 8.92
CA TYR A 124 16.92 30.08 9.12
C TYR A 124 17.73 30.34 7.83
N ARG A 125 17.13 30.30 6.63
CA ARG A 125 17.87 30.46 5.36
C ARG A 125 17.63 31.78 4.63
N VAL A 126 17.32 32.88 5.34
CA VAL A 126 17.41 34.22 4.76
C VAL A 126 18.84 34.71 4.91
N LEU A 127 19.64 34.55 3.85
CA LEU A 127 20.98 35.12 3.77
C LEU A 127 20.91 36.66 3.91
N PRO A 128 21.82 37.30 4.67
CA PRO A 128 21.81 38.75 4.91
C PRO A 128 21.80 39.60 3.64
N GLU A 129 22.38 39.11 2.55
CA GLU A 129 22.47 39.82 1.27
C GLU A 129 21.11 40.07 0.60
N SER A 130 20.11 39.22 0.88
CA SER A 130 18.75 39.37 0.34
C SER A 130 18.01 40.61 0.88
N ARG A 131 18.47 41.20 1.98
CA ARG A 131 17.83 42.39 2.58
C ARG A 131 18.15 43.68 1.82
N GLN A 132 19.33 43.81 1.21
CA GLN A 132 19.70 45.03 0.48
C GLN A 132 18.94 45.16 -0.85
N MET A 133 18.65 44.05 -1.52
CA MET A 133 17.88 44.03 -2.77
C MET A 133 16.43 44.50 -2.58
N ALA A 134 15.83 44.17 -1.43
CA ALA A 134 14.45 44.55 -1.10
C ALA A 134 14.31 46.03 -0.68
N GLU A 135 15.38 46.67 -0.19
CA GLU A 135 15.38 48.09 0.19
C GLU A 135 15.61 49.01 -1.02
N LYS A 136 16.42 48.58 -1.99
CA LYS A 136 16.65 49.29 -3.25
C LYS A 136 15.39 49.36 -4.13
N LEU A 137 14.58 48.30 -4.14
CA LEU A 137 13.28 48.25 -4.82
C LEU A 137 12.21 49.13 -4.16
N ARG A 138 12.28 49.38 -2.84
CA ARG A 138 11.34 50.28 -2.14
C ARG A 138 11.68 51.76 -2.33
N HIS A 139 12.95 52.11 -2.51
CA HIS A 139 13.35 53.50 -2.77
C HIS A 139 12.99 53.96 -4.19
N SER A 140 13.02 53.06 -5.19
CA SER A 140 12.62 53.42 -6.56
C SER A 140 11.11 53.69 -6.71
N ARG A 141 10.26 53.03 -5.91
CA ARG A 141 8.80 53.24 -5.96
C ARG A 141 8.31 54.52 -5.24
N LYS A 142 9.15 55.18 -4.44
CA LYS A 142 8.74 56.37 -3.66
C LYS A 142 9.00 57.70 -4.39
N SER A 143 9.76 57.71 -5.50
CA SER A 143 10.05 58.93 -6.28
C SER A 143 9.20 59.09 -7.56
N GLY A 144 8.14 58.31 -7.74
CA GLY A 144 7.42 58.22 -9.00
C GLY A 144 6.10 59.01 -9.12
N ASN A 145 5.71 59.89 -8.19
CA ASN A 145 4.55 60.76 -8.41
C ASN A 145 4.50 61.98 -7.46
N LEU A 146 4.77 63.17 -8.03
CA LEU A 146 4.59 64.57 -7.57
C LEU A 146 5.69 65.36 -8.32
N VAL A 147 5.48 66.34 -9.20
CA VAL A 147 4.39 67.28 -9.51
C VAL A 147 4.56 67.69 -10.99
N ARG A 148 3.46 68.18 -11.57
CA ARG A 148 3.37 69.16 -12.66
C ARG A 148 4.59 70.06 -12.85
#